data_AF-A0A2V6L646-F1
#
_entry.id   AF-A0A2V6L646-F1
#
_cell.length_a   1.000
_cell.length_b   1.000
_cell.length_c   1.000
_cell.angle_alpha   90.00
_cell.angle_beta   90.00
_cell.angle_gamma   90.00
#
_symmetry.space_group_name_H-M   'P 1'
#
loop_
_entity.id
_entity.type
_entity.pdbx_description
1 polymer ?
#
loop_
_entity_poly.entity_id
_entity_poly.type
_entity_poly.pdbx_seq_one_letter_code
_entity_poly.pdbx_strand_id
1 'polypeptide(L)'
;GDLAQAGALLAPLVPPADDSPTLEIQAYQAILERRPEPIIARLKELVAKPDPALGYINGELRFYLGWIQQVTGDHAAAEASWRQARTELEPFVKDQPENTQLLGDLAFTYANLGDKAAAMAVADRAMAAGTPEKDALYGHFPLEIVARVAAVAGDSDRAIPALQKLLSVSYSGAIGGGTPLTPALLRLDSMFDPIRNDPRFEKLASGAERMK
;
A
#
# COMPACT_ATOMS: atom_id res chain seq x y z
N GLY A 1 0.12 -7.96 -16.00
CA GLY A 1 -1.20 -8.53 -15.67
C GLY A 1 -2.22 -7.83 -16.52
N ASP A 2 -3.25 -8.55 -16.94
CA ASP A 2 -4.42 -7.95 -17.59
C ASP A 2 -5.29 -7.30 -16.52
N LEU A 3 -5.16 -5.98 -16.35
CA LEU A 3 -5.94 -5.25 -15.36
C LEU A 3 -7.44 -5.32 -15.69
N ALA A 4 -7.82 -5.14 -16.96
CA ALA A 4 -9.23 -5.12 -17.36
C ALA A 4 -9.93 -6.45 -17.04
N GLN A 5 -9.24 -7.58 -17.23
CA GLN A 5 -9.77 -8.88 -16.85
C GLN A 5 -9.94 -9.01 -15.33
N ALA A 6 -8.96 -8.57 -14.53
CA ALA A 6 -9.05 -8.59 -13.07
C ALA A 6 -10.20 -7.68 -12.58
N GLY A 7 -10.32 -6.47 -13.11
CA GLY A 7 -11.42 -5.55 -12.82
C GLY A 7 -12.79 -6.15 -13.14
N ALA A 8 -12.93 -6.84 -14.27
CA ALA A 8 -14.18 -7.51 -14.65
C ALA A 8 -14.58 -8.63 -13.69
N LEU A 9 -13.62 -9.36 -13.11
CA LEU A 9 -13.87 -10.40 -12.11
C LEU A 9 -14.27 -9.82 -10.74
N LEU A 10 -13.72 -8.66 -10.39
CA LEU A 10 -13.96 -8.01 -9.10
C LEU A 10 -15.21 -7.12 -9.07
N ALA A 11 -15.61 -6.55 -10.21
CA ALA A 11 -16.75 -5.64 -10.33
C ALA A 11 -18.10 -6.17 -9.77
N PRO A 12 -18.47 -7.47 -9.91
CA PRO A 12 -19.75 -7.95 -9.36
C PRO A 12 -19.72 -8.20 -7.85
N LEU A 13 -18.55 -8.14 -7.20
CA LEU A 13 -18.42 -8.42 -5.76
C LEU A 13 -18.85 -7.20 -4.94
N VAL A 14 -19.69 -7.44 -3.92
CA VAL A 14 -20.13 -6.43 -2.96
C VAL A 14 -19.78 -6.92 -1.55
N PRO A 15 -18.49 -6.87 -1.17
CA PRO A 15 -18.05 -7.40 0.10
C PRO A 15 -18.67 -6.64 1.29
N PRO A 16 -18.98 -7.35 2.40
CA PRO A 16 -19.30 -6.71 3.67
C PRO A 16 -18.06 -6.02 4.27
N ALA A 17 -18.25 -5.22 5.31
CA ALA A 17 -17.19 -4.40 5.90
C ALA A 17 -16.09 -5.23 6.58
N ASP A 18 -16.41 -6.45 7.02
CA ASP A 18 -15.52 -7.42 7.65
C ASP A 18 -14.72 -8.26 6.65
N ASP A 19 -15.01 -8.16 5.35
CA ASP A 19 -14.21 -8.75 4.28
C ASP A 19 -13.20 -7.72 3.74
N SER A 20 -12.30 -7.28 4.63
CA SER A 20 -11.24 -6.31 4.29
C SER A 20 -10.38 -6.76 3.10
N PRO A 21 -9.90 -8.03 3.03
CA PRO A 21 -9.05 -8.45 1.91
C PRO A 21 -9.69 -8.24 0.53
N THR A 22 -10.99 -8.50 0.39
CA THR A 22 -11.69 -8.27 -0.89
C THR A 22 -11.83 -6.77 -1.18
N LEU A 23 -12.12 -5.96 -0.17
CA LEU A 23 -12.18 -4.48 -0.30
C LEU A 23 -10.82 -3.90 -0.69
N GLU A 24 -9.73 -4.36 -0.08
CA GLU A 24 -8.35 -3.97 -0.41
C GLU A 24 -8.00 -4.29 -1.85
N ILE A 25 -8.29 -5.52 -2.31
CA ILE A 25 -8.04 -5.95 -3.69
C ILE A 25 -8.84 -5.10 -4.67
N GLN A 26 -10.12 -4.83 -4.40
CA GLN A 26 -10.94 -3.94 -5.22
C GLN A 26 -10.37 -2.52 -5.26
N ALA A 27 -9.98 -1.97 -4.11
CA ALA A 27 -9.41 -0.64 -4.01
C ALA A 27 -8.09 -0.54 -4.79
N TYR A 28 -7.18 -1.51 -4.60
CA TYR A 28 -5.90 -1.53 -5.27
C TYR A 28 -6.03 -1.72 -6.78
N GLN A 29 -6.90 -2.63 -7.23
CA GLN A 29 -7.20 -2.80 -8.66
C GLN A 29 -7.66 -1.47 -9.28
N ALA A 30 -8.57 -0.77 -8.61
CA ALA A 30 -9.12 0.47 -9.13
C ALA A 30 -8.09 1.62 -9.15
N ILE A 31 -7.18 1.65 -8.17
CA ILE A 31 -6.01 2.54 -8.15
C ILE A 31 -5.12 2.29 -9.37
N LEU A 32 -4.82 1.01 -9.67
CA LEU A 32 -3.97 0.64 -10.81
C LEU A 32 -4.64 0.96 -12.16
N GLU A 33 -5.96 0.80 -12.27
CA GLU A 33 -6.73 1.13 -13.47
C GLU A 33 -7.00 2.62 -13.67
N ARG A 34 -6.82 3.42 -12.61
CA ARG A 34 -7.27 4.83 -12.55
C ARG A 34 -8.78 4.96 -12.83
N ARG A 35 -9.57 4.01 -12.32
CA ARG A 35 -11.05 3.95 -12.48
C ARG A 35 -11.76 3.57 -11.17
N PRO A 36 -11.77 4.45 -10.17
CA PRO A 36 -12.22 4.10 -8.83
C PRO A 36 -13.70 4.35 -8.55
N GLU A 37 -14.49 4.74 -9.55
CA GLU A 37 -15.88 5.16 -9.36
C GLU A 37 -16.75 4.13 -8.59
N PRO A 38 -16.64 2.81 -8.83
CA PRO A 38 -17.44 1.84 -8.06
C PRO A 38 -16.98 1.70 -6.60
N ILE A 39 -15.67 1.62 -6.34
CA ILE A 39 -15.13 1.30 -5.02
C ILE A 39 -15.07 2.54 -4.11
N ILE A 40 -14.87 3.74 -4.65
CA ILE A 40 -14.82 4.98 -3.86
C ILE A 40 -16.14 5.23 -3.13
N ALA A 41 -17.27 4.96 -3.79
CA ALA A 41 -18.60 5.12 -3.20
C ALA A 41 -18.80 4.15 -2.03
N ARG A 42 -18.36 2.89 -2.21
CA ARG A 42 -18.43 1.85 -1.19
C ARG A 42 -17.56 2.18 0.02
N LEU A 43 -16.30 2.57 -0.18
CA LEU A 43 -15.43 2.98 0.92
C LEU A 43 -15.98 4.18 1.68
N LYS A 44 -16.52 5.19 0.98
CA LYS A 44 -17.20 6.35 1.61
C LYS A 44 -18.37 5.93 2.49
N GLU A 45 -19.18 4.97 2.03
CA GLU A 45 -20.30 4.43 2.82
C GLU A 45 -19.82 3.76 4.10
N LEU A 46 -18.81 2.87 3.98
CA LEU A 46 -18.26 2.12 5.11
C LEU A 46 -17.65 3.04 6.17
N VAL A 47 -16.82 4.02 5.77
CA VAL A 47 -16.13 4.90 6.72
C VAL A 47 -17.02 6.01 7.30
N ALA A 48 -18.21 6.22 6.73
CA ALA A 48 -19.21 7.16 7.27
C ALA A 48 -19.96 6.59 8.49
N LYS A 49 -20.04 5.26 8.60
CA LYS A 49 -20.62 4.55 9.75
C LYS A 49 -19.70 3.37 10.13
N PRO A 50 -18.49 3.68 10.64
CA PRO A 50 -17.53 2.62 10.95
C PRO A 50 -18.08 1.72 12.05
N ASP A 51 -17.96 0.40 11.86
CA ASP A 51 -18.26 -0.57 12.91
C ASP A 51 -17.04 -0.66 13.85
N PRO A 52 -17.17 -0.31 15.14
CA PRO A 52 -16.06 -0.40 16.09
C PRO A 52 -15.47 -1.81 16.22
N ALA A 53 -16.24 -2.86 15.93
CA ALA A 53 -15.77 -4.24 15.99
C ALA A 53 -14.69 -4.55 14.94
N LEU A 54 -14.60 -3.76 13.87
CA LEU A 54 -13.58 -3.90 12.83
C LEU A 54 -12.18 -3.44 13.28
N GLY A 55 -12.09 -2.72 14.39
CA GLY A 55 -10.80 -2.29 14.94
C GLY A 55 -9.98 -1.46 13.94
N TYR A 56 -8.73 -1.88 13.69
CA TYR A 56 -7.81 -1.16 12.82
C TYR A 56 -8.21 -1.17 11.33
N ILE A 57 -9.09 -2.09 10.92
CA ILE A 57 -9.60 -2.17 9.54
C ILE A 57 -10.29 -0.86 9.14
N ASN A 58 -10.95 -0.16 10.08
CA ASN A 58 -11.51 1.17 9.78
C ASN A 58 -10.42 2.15 9.30
N GLY A 59 -9.25 2.13 9.93
CA GLY A 59 -8.12 2.96 9.55
C GLY A 59 -7.50 2.55 8.21
N GLU A 60 -7.42 1.24 7.95
CA GLU A 60 -6.98 0.68 6.66
C GLU A 60 -7.91 1.12 5.52
N LEU A 61 -9.23 1.00 5.70
CA LEU A 61 -10.22 1.46 4.71
C LEU A 61 -10.10 2.97 4.42
N ARG A 62 -9.78 3.78 5.44
CA ARG A 62 -9.49 5.21 5.25
C ARG A 62 -8.19 5.47 4.52
N PHE A 63 -7.15 4.67 4.76
CA PHE A 63 -5.90 4.75 4.01
C PHE A 63 -6.15 4.52 2.50
N TYR A 64 -6.86 3.44 2.14
CA TYR A 64 -7.21 3.15 0.75
C TYR A 64 -8.13 4.22 0.14
N LEU A 65 -9.10 4.73 0.90
CA LEU A 65 -9.96 5.83 0.44
C LEU A 65 -9.13 7.09 0.13
N GLY A 66 -8.20 7.46 1.01
CA GLY A 66 -7.31 8.60 0.78
C GLY A 66 -6.46 8.42 -0.47
N TRP A 67 -5.94 7.21 -0.68
CA TRP A 67 -5.16 6.90 -1.88
C TRP A 67 -6.01 6.98 -3.16
N ILE A 68 -7.22 6.43 -3.14
CA ILE A 68 -8.17 6.57 -4.25
C ILE A 68 -8.46 8.06 -4.54
N GLN A 69 -8.76 8.86 -3.52
CA GLN A 69 -9.03 10.28 -3.68
C GLN A 69 -7.84 11.01 -4.30
N GLN A 70 -6.62 10.69 -3.86
CA GLN A 70 -5.38 11.25 -4.40
C GLN A 70 -5.23 10.96 -5.90
N VAL A 71 -5.42 9.72 -6.34
CA VAL A 71 -5.26 9.35 -7.75
C VAL A 71 -6.38 9.90 -8.64
N THR A 72 -7.52 10.28 -8.06
CA THR A 72 -8.61 10.99 -8.76
C THR A 72 -8.49 12.52 -8.73
N GLY A 73 -7.48 13.06 -8.05
CA GLY A 73 -7.22 14.50 -7.97
C GLY A 73 -7.98 15.25 -6.85
N ASP A 74 -8.73 14.56 -5.98
CA ASP A 74 -9.35 15.16 -4.81
C ASP A 74 -8.37 15.19 -3.63
N HIS A 75 -7.32 16.01 -3.77
CA HIS A 75 -6.22 16.09 -2.81
C HIS A 75 -6.66 16.51 -1.40
N ALA A 76 -7.66 17.39 -1.30
CA ALA A 76 -8.18 17.84 0.00
C ALA A 76 -8.91 16.71 0.73
N ALA A 77 -9.73 15.93 0.02
CA ALA A 77 -10.38 14.78 0.62
C ALA A 77 -9.36 13.68 0.97
N ALA A 78 -8.35 13.47 0.12
CA ALA A 78 -7.27 12.53 0.39
C ALA A 78 -6.55 12.83 1.71
N GLU A 79 -6.14 14.09 1.90
CA GLU A 79 -5.52 14.54 3.14
C GLU A 79 -6.43 14.33 4.35
N ALA A 80 -7.73 14.64 4.23
CA ALA A 80 -8.69 14.42 5.31
C ALA A 80 -8.82 12.94 5.69
N SER A 81 -8.92 12.05 4.69
CA SER A 81 -9.01 10.60 4.90
C SER A 81 -7.74 10.06 5.56
N TRP A 82 -6.55 10.47 5.11
CA TRP A 82 -5.30 10.05 5.74
C TRP A 82 -5.10 10.59 7.16
N ARG A 83 -5.56 11.82 7.46
CA ARG A 83 -5.54 12.34 8.84
C ARG A 83 -6.41 11.48 9.77
N GLN A 84 -7.58 11.05 9.30
CA GLN A 84 -8.46 10.16 10.05
C GLN A 84 -7.87 8.75 10.16
N ALA A 85 -7.31 8.19 9.08
CA ALA A 85 -6.61 6.90 9.10
C ALA A 85 -5.53 6.88 10.16
N ARG A 86 -4.67 7.91 10.21
CA ARG A 86 -3.63 8.05 11.25
C ARG A 86 -4.23 8.01 12.65
N THR A 87 -5.28 8.79 12.92
CA THR A 87 -5.94 8.82 14.24
C THR A 87 -6.51 7.47 14.65
N GLU A 88 -7.03 6.70 13.70
CA GLU A 88 -7.60 5.37 13.97
C GLU A 88 -6.52 4.28 14.10
N LEU A 89 -5.42 4.35 13.34
CA LEU A 89 -4.36 3.33 13.34
C LEU A 89 -3.38 3.47 14.52
N GLU A 90 -3.06 4.69 14.96
CA GLU A 90 -2.07 4.96 16.01
C GLU A 90 -2.33 4.21 17.35
N PRO A 91 -3.57 4.13 17.87
CA PRO A 91 -3.86 3.34 19.07
C PRO A 91 -3.58 1.85 18.88
N PHE A 92 -4.00 1.26 17.76
CA PHE A 92 -3.81 -0.17 17.52
C PHE A 92 -2.34 -0.55 17.37
N VAL A 93 -1.49 0.34 16.84
CA VAL A 93 -0.03 0.11 16.77
C VAL A 93 0.61 0.02 18.17
N LYS A 94 0.00 0.63 19.19
CA LYS A 94 0.46 0.49 20.58
C LYS A 94 0.07 -0.89 21.14
N ASP A 95 -1.14 -1.35 20.83
CA ASP A 95 -1.68 -2.62 21.32
C ASP A 95 -1.11 -3.83 20.56
N GLN A 96 -0.76 -3.64 19.28
CA GLN A 96 -0.26 -4.66 18.37
C GLN A 96 1.06 -4.20 17.71
N PRO A 97 2.14 -4.02 18.49
CA PRO A 97 3.38 -3.40 18.02
C PRO A 97 4.16 -4.21 16.97
N GLU A 98 3.81 -5.48 16.78
CA GLU A 98 4.43 -6.41 15.82
C GLU A 98 3.51 -6.73 14.63
N ASN A 99 2.31 -6.14 14.56
CA ASN A 99 1.41 -6.34 13.42
C ASN A 99 1.91 -5.55 12.20
N THR A 100 2.60 -6.25 11.30
CA THR A 100 3.25 -5.66 10.13
C THR A 100 2.29 -5.01 9.14
N GLN A 101 1.08 -5.56 8.94
CA GLN A 101 0.05 -4.95 8.07
C GLN A 101 -0.29 -3.55 8.59
N LEU A 102 -0.66 -3.49 9.87
CA LEU A 102 -1.02 -2.26 10.56
C LEU A 102 0.13 -1.24 10.59
N LEU A 103 1.38 -1.70 10.78
CA LEU A 103 2.56 -0.83 10.66
C LEU A 103 2.72 -0.30 9.23
N GLY A 104 2.44 -1.12 8.21
CA GLY A 104 2.44 -0.72 6.81
C GLY A 104 1.44 0.39 6.53
N ASP A 105 0.17 0.20 6.88
CA ASP A 105 -0.89 1.20 6.68
C ASP A 105 -0.56 2.53 7.34
N LEU A 106 -0.05 2.49 8.58
CA LEU A 106 0.34 3.70 9.30
C LEU A 106 1.55 4.38 8.64
N ALA A 107 2.57 3.61 8.23
CA ALA A 107 3.74 4.14 7.55
C ALA A 107 3.37 4.80 6.20
N PHE A 108 2.52 4.16 5.40
CA PHE A 108 2.03 4.72 4.14
C PHE A 108 1.19 5.97 4.37
N THR A 109 0.35 5.97 5.42
CA THR A 109 -0.44 7.14 5.81
C THR A 109 0.45 8.32 6.18
N TYR A 110 1.48 8.14 7.02
CA TYR A 110 2.43 9.20 7.33
C TYR A 110 3.18 9.72 6.10
N ALA A 111 3.61 8.81 5.21
CA ALA A 111 4.33 9.18 3.99
C ALA A 111 3.48 10.08 3.09
N ASN A 112 2.21 9.74 2.90
CA ASN A 112 1.27 10.51 2.09
C ASN A 112 0.82 11.83 2.76
N LEU A 113 0.85 11.92 4.10
CA LEU A 113 0.69 13.19 4.83
C LEU A 113 1.95 14.07 4.81
N GLY A 114 3.05 13.60 4.20
CA GLY A 114 4.32 14.33 4.11
C GLY A 114 5.22 14.21 5.34
N ASP A 115 4.83 13.45 6.37
CA ASP A 115 5.66 13.20 7.55
C ASP A 115 6.62 12.03 7.29
N LYS A 116 7.66 12.33 6.49
CA LYS A 116 8.67 11.35 6.07
C LYS A 116 9.40 10.71 7.25
N ALA A 117 9.64 11.48 8.32
CA ALA A 117 10.35 11.00 9.50
C ALA A 117 9.52 9.98 10.27
N ALA A 118 8.25 10.28 10.55
CA ALA A 118 7.35 9.34 11.19
C ALA A 118 7.13 8.09 10.32
N ALA A 119 6.93 8.27 9.02
CA ALA A 119 6.75 7.16 8.08
C ALA A 119 7.93 6.18 8.11
N MET A 120 9.16 6.70 8.06
CA MET A 120 10.36 5.86 8.10
C MET A 120 10.56 5.20 9.46
N ALA A 121 10.28 5.90 10.56
CA ALA A 121 10.36 5.30 11.89
C ALA A 121 9.39 4.12 12.06
N VAL A 122 8.18 4.20 11.51
CA VAL A 122 7.21 3.09 11.53
C VAL A 122 7.68 1.94 10.61
N ALA A 123 8.19 2.25 9.42
CA ALA A 123 8.74 1.24 8.51
C ALA A 123 9.94 0.49 9.12
N ASP A 124 10.82 1.20 9.83
CA ASP A 124 11.97 0.60 10.54
C ASP A 124 11.51 -0.30 11.70
N ARG A 125 10.39 0.05 12.38
CA ARG A 125 9.76 -0.85 13.37
C ARG A 125 9.22 -2.13 12.71
N ALA A 126 8.61 -2.03 11.53
CA ALA A 126 8.14 -3.20 10.80
C ALA A 126 9.30 -4.14 10.45
N MET A 127 10.46 -3.60 10.05
CA MET A 127 11.68 -4.38 9.78
C MET A 127 12.21 -5.11 11.02
N ALA A 128 11.98 -4.58 12.22
CA ALA A 128 12.36 -5.24 13.46
C ALA A 128 11.37 -6.36 13.86
N ALA A 129 10.10 -6.26 13.45
CA ALA A 129 9.05 -7.22 13.77
C ALA A 129 9.09 -8.49 12.90
N GLY A 130 9.44 -8.38 11.61
CA GLY A 130 9.46 -9.50 10.67
C GLY A 130 10.82 -9.66 9.97
N THR A 131 11.31 -10.89 9.86
CA THR A 131 12.51 -11.19 9.06
C THR A 131 12.30 -12.43 8.17
N PRO A 132 12.94 -12.49 6.99
CA PRO A 132 12.84 -13.64 6.07
C PRO A 132 13.29 -14.97 6.67
N GLU A 133 14.19 -14.95 7.65
CA GLU A 133 14.67 -16.15 8.34
C GLU A 133 13.60 -16.78 9.23
N LYS A 134 12.68 -15.96 9.77
CA LYS A 134 11.58 -16.41 10.62
C LYS A 134 10.34 -16.78 9.80
N ASP A 135 10.11 -16.06 8.71
CA ASP A 135 8.98 -16.29 7.82
C ASP A 135 9.41 -16.07 6.37
N ALA A 136 9.60 -17.15 5.63
CA ALA A 136 10.04 -17.06 4.23
C ALA A 136 8.97 -16.43 3.32
N LEU A 137 7.70 -16.46 3.71
CA LEU A 137 6.59 -15.95 2.92
C LEU A 137 6.33 -14.46 3.19
N TYR A 138 6.24 -14.07 4.47
CA TYR A 138 5.94 -12.69 4.88
C TYR A 138 7.16 -11.91 5.39
N GLY A 139 8.32 -12.53 5.56
CA GLY A 139 9.48 -11.85 6.13
C GLY A 139 10.12 -10.77 5.25
N HIS A 140 9.75 -10.68 3.97
CA HIS A 140 10.10 -9.56 3.10
C HIS A 140 9.01 -8.47 3.03
N PHE A 141 7.84 -8.69 3.65
CA PHE A 141 6.76 -7.71 3.74
C PHE A 141 7.24 -6.36 4.31
N PRO A 142 8.06 -6.32 5.39
CA PRO A 142 8.60 -5.05 5.89
C PRO A 142 9.51 -4.31 4.90
N LEU A 143 10.25 -5.04 4.08
CA LEU A 143 11.13 -4.46 3.08
C LEU A 143 10.33 -3.76 1.97
N GLU A 144 9.16 -4.28 1.62
CA GLU A 144 8.25 -3.58 0.70
C GLU A 144 7.69 -2.30 1.31
N ILE A 145 7.35 -2.29 2.61
CA ILE A 145 6.94 -1.06 3.31
C ILE A 145 8.03 0.01 3.18
N VAL A 146 9.28 -0.34 3.50
CA VAL A 146 10.43 0.57 3.38
C VAL A 146 10.58 1.10 1.95
N ALA A 147 10.51 0.21 0.95
CA ALA A 147 10.64 0.58 -0.46
C ALA A 147 9.57 1.60 -0.90
N ARG A 148 8.31 1.36 -0.53
CA ARG A 148 7.18 2.24 -0.86
C ARG A 148 7.23 3.56 -0.11
N VAL A 149 7.56 3.55 1.19
CA VAL A 149 7.71 4.79 1.98
C VAL A 149 8.82 5.66 1.43
N ALA A 150 9.98 5.08 1.13
CA ALA A 150 11.10 5.79 0.51
C ALA A 150 10.71 6.35 -0.87
N ALA A 151 9.99 5.57 -1.69
CA ALA A 151 9.50 6.02 -2.99
C ALA A 151 8.54 7.21 -2.88
N VAL A 152 7.53 7.14 -2.00
CA VAL A 152 6.60 8.26 -1.75
C VAL A 152 7.34 9.49 -1.24
N ALA A 153 8.38 9.30 -0.44
CA ALA A 153 9.26 10.36 0.04
C ALA A 153 10.19 10.96 -1.03
N GLY A 154 10.28 10.36 -2.23
CA GLY A 154 11.22 10.74 -3.29
C GLY A 154 12.68 10.34 -3.01
N ASP A 155 12.91 9.44 -2.05
CA ASP A 155 14.24 8.94 -1.71
C ASP A 155 14.58 7.71 -2.58
N SER A 156 15.01 7.98 -3.81
CA SER A 156 15.45 6.93 -4.74
C SER A 156 16.60 6.09 -4.20
N ASP A 157 17.51 6.68 -3.43
CA ASP A 157 18.71 5.98 -2.93
C ASP A 157 18.36 4.91 -1.91
N ARG A 158 17.29 5.12 -1.13
CA ARG A 158 16.75 4.10 -0.24
C ARG A 158 15.75 3.16 -0.92
N ALA A 159 14.90 3.68 -1.81
CA ALA A 159 13.85 2.88 -2.46
C ALA A 159 14.41 1.83 -3.42
N ILE A 160 15.34 2.22 -4.30
CA ILE A 160 15.75 1.39 -5.45
C ILE A 160 16.49 0.11 -5.02
N PRO A 161 17.44 0.12 -4.06
CA PRO A 161 18.07 -1.11 -3.59
C PRO A 161 17.07 -2.09 -2.97
N ALA A 162 16.08 -1.59 -2.22
CA ALA A 162 15.02 -2.41 -1.63
C ALA A 162 14.14 -3.04 -2.72
N LEU A 163 13.73 -2.26 -3.73
CA LEU A 163 12.97 -2.75 -4.89
C LEU A 163 13.75 -3.82 -5.68
N GLN A 164 15.05 -3.60 -5.90
CA GLN A 164 15.91 -4.57 -6.58
C GLN A 164 15.96 -5.90 -5.82
N LYS A 165 16.13 -5.85 -4.49
CA LYS A 165 16.10 -7.05 -3.64
C LYS A 165 14.75 -7.77 -3.75
N LEU A 166 13.63 -7.06 -3.61
CA LEU A 166 12.28 -7.63 -3.68
C LEU A 166 11.99 -8.29 -5.04
N LEU A 167 12.46 -7.70 -6.15
CA LEU A 167 12.28 -8.28 -7.48
C LEU A 167 13.07 -9.57 -7.73
N SER A 168 14.08 -9.84 -6.88
CA SER A 168 14.99 -11.00 -6.97
C SER A 168 14.59 -12.18 -6.08
N VAL A 169 13.58 -12.02 -5.22
CA VAL A 169 13.12 -13.05 -4.27
C VAL A 169 11.63 -13.33 -4.43
N SER A 170 11.20 -14.52 -4.02
CA SER A 170 9.78 -14.84 -3.86
C SER A 170 9.31 -14.39 -2.47
N TYR A 171 8.18 -13.69 -2.40
CA TYR A 171 7.59 -13.24 -1.15
C TYR A 171 6.10 -12.89 -1.35
N SER A 172 5.38 -12.63 -0.26
CA SER A 172 4.02 -12.06 -0.25
C SER A 172 4.08 -10.54 -0.12
N GLY A 173 3.40 -9.83 -1.02
CA GLY A 173 3.42 -8.37 -1.12
C GLY A 173 2.69 -7.65 0.02
N ALA A 174 3.05 -6.38 0.22
CA ALA A 174 2.48 -5.55 1.29
C ALA A 174 1.13 -4.89 0.95
N ILE A 175 0.73 -4.92 -0.33
CA ILE A 175 -0.50 -4.31 -0.84
C ILE A 175 -1.17 -5.29 -1.81
N GLY A 176 -2.49 -5.21 -1.96
CA GLY A 176 -3.20 -5.91 -3.02
C GLY A 176 -3.29 -7.42 -2.79
N GLY A 177 -3.64 -7.82 -1.56
CA GLY A 177 -3.91 -9.21 -1.21
C GLY A 177 -2.68 -10.13 -1.29
N GLY A 178 -1.49 -9.62 -0.95
CA GLY A 178 -0.26 -10.40 -0.95
C GLY A 178 0.45 -10.49 -2.31
N THR A 179 0.06 -9.68 -3.30
CA THR A 179 0.69 -9.71 -4.63
C THR A 179 2.10 -9.10 -4.57
N PRO A 180 3.17 -9.86 -4.83
CA PRO A 180 4.53 -9.32 -4.79
C PRO A 180 4.77 -8.30 -5.90
N LEU A 181 5.70 -7.38 -5.65
CA LEU A 181 6.11 -6.39 -6.63
C LEU A 181 6.65 -7.06 -7.90
N THR A 182 6.21 -6.53 -9.04
CA THR A 182 6.67 -6.91 -10.37
C THR A 182 7.07 -5.66 -11.15
N PRO A 183 7.87 -5.79 -12.21
CA PRO A 183 8.16 -4.64 -13.08
C PRO A 183 6.89 -3.95 -13.61
N ALA A 184 5.81 -4.72 -13.84
CA ALA A 184 4.53 -4.17 -14.23
C ALA A 184 3.90 -3.31 -13.12
N LEU A 185 3.91 -3.77 -11.86
CA LEU A 185 3.41 -2.97 -10.73
C LEU A 185 4.25 -1.71 -10.51
N LEU A 186 5.58 -1.77 -10.66
CA LEU A 186 6.42 -0.58 -10.60
C LEU A 186 6.01 0.48 -11.65
N ARG A 187 5.56 0.04 -12.83
CA ARG A 187 5.06 0.95 -13.88
C ARG A 187 3.65 1.47 -13.63
N LEU A 188 2.81 0.77 -12.89
CA LEU A 188 1.38 1.10 -12.78
C LEU A 188 1.04 1.81 -11.48
N ASP A 189 1.72 1.45 -10.39
CA ASP A 189 1.41 1.93 -9.05
C ASP A 189 1.89 3.37 -8.84
N SER A 190 0.99 4.24 -8.38
CA SER A 190 1.26 5.66 -8.11
C SER A 190 2.26 5.91 -6.99
N MET A 191 2.44 4.98 -6.05
CA MET A 191 3.40 5.20 -4.94
C MET A 191 4.84 5.36 -5.45
N PHE A 192 5.13 4.91 -6.67
CA PHE A 192 6.42 5.06 -7.31
C PHE A 192 6.53 6.29 -8.22
N ASP A 193 5.46 7.07 -8.39
CA ASP A 193 5.47 8.28 -9.22
C ASP A 193 6.60 9.27 -8.86
N PRO A 194 6.93 9.53 -7.58
CA PRO A 194 7.97 10.49 -7.23
C PRO A 194 9.39 10.08 -7.65
N ILE A 195 9.65 8.78 -7.83
CA ILE A 195 10.96 8.24 -8.23
C ILE A 195 10.98 7.72 -9.68
N ARG A 196 9.85 7.84 -10.39
CA ARG A 196 9.61 7.20 -11.70
C ARG A 196 10.62 7.60 -12.78
N ASN A 197 11.14 8.82 -12.70
CA ASN A 197 12.10 9.38 -13.66
C ASN A 197 13.57 9.08 -13.30
N ASP A 198 13.86 8.33 -12.23
CA ASP A 198 15.22 7.88 -11.92
C ASP A 198 15.62 6.77 -12.90
N PRO A 199 16.73 6.89 -13.67
CA PRO A 199 17.13 5.88 -14.65
C PRO A 199 17.34 4.49 -14.05
N ARG A 200 17.74 4.40 -12.77
CA ARG A 200 17.89 3.11 -12.08
C ARG A 200 16.52 2.48 -11.83
N PHE A 201 15.50 3.28 -11.50
CA PHE A 201 14.12 2.81 -11.34
C PHE A 201 13.51 2.37 -12.66
N GLU A 202 13.68 3.16 -13.73
CA GLU A 202 13.20 2.80 -15.08
C GLU A 202 13.74 1.44 -15.53
N LYS A 203 15.02 1.16 -15.24
CA LYS A 203 15.64 -0.14 -15.51
C LYS A 203 14.92 -1.28 -14.78
N LEU A 204 14.62 -1.14 -13.49
CA LEU A 204 13.86 -2.14 -12.72
C LEU A 204 12.45 -2.34 -13.29
N ALA A 205 11.76 -1.22 -13.57
CA ALA A 205 10.41 -1.19 -14.09
C ALA A 205 10.30 -1.77 -15.52
N SER A 206 11.36 -1.71 -16.32
CA SER A 206 11.40 -2.35 -17.65
C SER A 206 11.46 -3.89 -17.58
N GLY A 207 11.92 -4.45 -16.46
CA GLY A 207 12.16 -5.89 -16.31
C GLY A 207 13.50 -6.37 -16.88
N ALA A 208 14.36 -5.46 -17.34
CA ALA A 208 15.65 -5.78 -17.96
C ALA A 208 16.65 -6.54 -17.05
N GLU A 209 16.42 -6.59 -15.74
CA GLU A 209 17.27 -7.36 -14.82
C GLU A 209 16.96 -8.87 -14.78
N ARG A 210 15.80 -9.33 -15.27
CA ARG A 210 15.46 -10.77 -15.27
C ARG A 210 16.06 -11.58 -16.42
N MET A 211 16.93 -10.97 -17.25
CA MET A 211 17.50 -11.58 -18.46
C MET A 211 18.97 -12.03 -18.31
N LYS A 212 19.46 -12.29 -17.09
CA LYS A 212 20.79 -12.89 -16.89
C LYS A 212 20.74 -14.06 -15.93
#